data_AF-A0A7C4GYT9-F1
#
_entry.id   AF-A0A7C4GYT9-F1
#
_cell.length_a   1.000
_cell.length_b   1.000
_cell.length_c   1.000
_cell.angle_alpha   90.00
_cell.angle_beta   90.00
_cell.angle_gamma   90.00
#
_symmetry.space_group_name_H-M   'P 1'
#
loop_
_entity.id
_entity.type
_entity.pdbx_description
1 polymer ?
#
loop_
_entity_poly.entity_id
_entity_poly.type
_entity_poly.pdbx_seq_one_letter_code
_entity_poly.pdbx_strand_id
1 'polypeptide(L)'
;MMKTVSEFVAILVMITISLVSVFLFTTFFSNFIYLFAPKPRYLKVSVSSIEVLYSGPPISVGSTNFTASYIYKANIVLHNYGTDNIINLWYSVYSLDPSLISIGTNDTADVYDPIILANTGLHRLPDSLNQNEAKVISLVIMSKKDLANNNVLILTVRGIYSNNEKQEVQVSIFE
;
A
#
# COMPACT_ATOMS: atom_id res chain seq x y z
N MET A 1 -70.70 21.55 -5.40
CA MET A 1 -69.44 21.45 -6.18
C MET A 1 -68.18 21.87 -5.41
N MET A 2 -68.24 22.64 -4.32
CA MET A 2 -67.04 23.06 -3.57
C MET A 2 -66.35 21.96 -2.74
N LYS A 3 -67.09 20.97 -2.21
CA LYS A 3 -66.53 19.89 -1.37
C LYS A 3 -65.52 18.98 -2.10
N THR A 4 -65.75 18.71 -3.39
CA THR A 4 -64.94 17.79 -4.19
C THR A 4 -63.56 18.36 -4.54
N VAL A 5 -63.44 19.70 -4.66
CA VAL A 5 -62.16 20.36 -4.95
C VAL A 5 -61.28 20.42 -3.69
N SER A 6 -61.86 20.72 -2.53
CA SER A 6 -61.12 20.76 -1.27
C SER A 6 -60.57 19.38 -0.85
N GLU A 7 -61.32 18.30 -1.10
CA GLU A 7 -60.88 16.93 -0.83
C GLU A 7 -59.71 16.53 -1.75
N PHE A 8 -59.78 16.88 -3.03
CA PHE A 8 -58.70 16.63 -3.97
C PHE A 8 -57.41 17.37 -3.62
N VAL A 9 -57.53 18.65 -3.21
CA VAL A 9 -56.38 19.44 -2.74
C VAL A 9 -55.79 18.85 -1.46
N ALA A 10 -56.63 18.41 -0.52
CA ALA A 10 -56.15 17.77 0.71
C ALA A 10 -55.39 16.46 0.43
N ILE A 11 -55.88 15.64 -0.50
CA ILE A 11 -55.18 14.41 -0.93
C ILE A 11 -53.82 14.76 -1.55
N LEU A 12 -53.77 15.76 -2.43
CA LEU A 12 -52.52 16.18 -3.08
C LEU A 12 -51.48 16.69 -2.07
N VAL A 13 -51.93 17.47 -1.07
CA VAL A 13 -51.07 17.96 0.01
C VAL A 13 -50.52 16.79 0.84
N MET A 14 -51.36 15.82 1.20
CA MET A 14 -50.92 14.62 1.93
C MET A 14 -49.88 13.81 1.15
N ILE A 15 -50.12 13.58 -0.16
CA ILE A 15 -49.16 12.89 -1.03
C ILE A 15 -47.83 13.65 -1.08
N THR A 16 -47.88 14.97 -1.22
CA THR A 16 -46.67 15.81 -1.29
C THR A 16 -45.88 15.75 0.01
N ILE A 17 -46.55 15.86 1.16
CA ILE A 17 -45.92 15.71 2.48
C ILE A 17 -45.29 14.33 2.62
N SER A 18 -46.01 13.25 2.26
CA SER A 18 -45.48 11.89 2.32
C SER A 18 -44.23 11.72 1.45
N LEU A 19 -44.24 12.23 0.22
CA LEU A 19 -43.07 12.17 -0.67
C LEU A 19 -41.87 12.93 -0.09
N VAL A 20 -42.10 14.13 0.45
CA VAL A 20 -41.05 14.93 1.10
C VAL A 20 -40.51 14.20 2.33
N SER A 21 -41.37 13.60 3.16
CA SER A 21 -40.95 12.82 4.33
C SER A 21 -40.09 11.61 3.94
N VAL A 22 -40.48 10.87 2.89
CA VAL A 22 -39.69 9.74 2.39
C VAL A 22 -38.34 10.20 1.85
N PHE A 23 -38.30 11.29 1.08
CA PHE A 23 -37.05 11.85 0.57
C PHE A 23 -36.11 12.29 1.70
N LEU A 24 -36.63 12.99 2.70
CA LEU A 24 -35.85 13.40 3.87
C LEU A 24 -35.34 12.20 4.67
N PHE A 25 -36.19 11.19 4.89
CA PHE A 25 -35.81 9.99 5.63
C PHE A 25 -34.72 9.20 4.90
N THR A 26 -34.85 8.99 3.60
CA THR A 26 -33.82 8.30 2.78
C THR A 26 -32.49 9.05 2.77
N THR A 27 -32.52 10.38 2.63
CA THR A 27 -31.31 11.22 2.65
C THR A 27 -30.64 11.18 4.03
N PHE A 28 -31.41 11.34 5.11
CA PHE A 28 -30.90 11.27 6.47
C PHE A 28 -30.32 9.88 6.78
N PHE A 29 -31.03 8.82 6.41
CA PHE A 29 -30.60 7.45 6.64
C PHE A 29 -29.34 7.10 5.84
N SER A 30 -29.23 7.57 4.59
CA SER A 30 -28.01 7.42 3.79
C SER A 30 -26.82 8.12 4.45
N ASN A 31 -26.98 9.38 4.87
CA ASN A 31 -25.93 10.12 5.57
C ASN A 31 -25.54 9.47 6.91
N PHE A 32 -26.52 8.93 7.64
CA PHE A 32 -26.28 8.17 8.86
C PHE A 32 -25.45 6.92 8.56
N ILE A 33 -25.81 6.14 7.55
CA ILE A 33 -25.01 4.98 7.11
C ILE A 33 -23.59 5.43 6.74
N TYR A 34 -23.40 6.50 5.97
CA TYR A 34 -22.06 6.98 5.62
C TYR A 34 -21.22 7.41 6.84
N LEU A 35 -21.86 7.93 7.90
CA LEU A 35 -21.19 8.35 9.11
C LEU A 35 -20.75 7.15 9.98
N PHE A 36 -21.55 6.09 10.00
CA PHE A 36 -21.32 4.92 10.86
C PHE A 36 -20.76 3.69 10.12
N ALA A 37 -20.74 3.71 8.79
CA ALA A 37 -20.14 2.66 8.00
C ALA A 37 -18.62 2.60 8.29
N PRO A 38 -18.06 1.39 8.43
CA PRO A 38 -16.63 1.24 8.55
C PRO A 38 -15.96 1.82 7.31
N LYS A 39 -15.13 2.84 7.53
CA LYS A 39 -14.29 3.45 6.52
C LYS A 39 -13.40 2.39 5.88
N PRO A 40 -13.38 2.26 4.54
CA PRO A 40 -12.52 1.27 3.89
C PRO A 40 -11.05 1.63 4.18
N ARG A 41 -10.28 0.62 4.59
CA ARG A 41 -8.84 0.72 4.87
C ARG A 41 -8.16 -0.34 4.04
N TYR A 42 -7.28 0.08 3.14
CA TYR A 42 -6.68 -0.85 2.21
C TYR A 42 -5.33 -0.31 1.71
N LEU A 43 -4.26 -0.75 2.37
CA LEU A 43 -2.92 -0.70 1.82
C LEU A 43 -2.77 -1.86 0.82
N LYS A 44 -2.44 -1.52 -0.42
CA LYS A 44 -2.01 -2.46 -1.44
C LYS A 44 -0.52 -2.30 -1.65
N VAL A 45 0.18 -3.43 -1.72
CA VAL A 45 1.60 -3.50 -2.05
C VAL A 45 1.72 -4.38 -3.28
N SER A 46 2.51 -3.96 -4.25
CA SER A 46 2.74 -4.73 -5.47
C SER A 46 4.12 -4.46 -6.03
N VAL A 47 4.76 -5.49 -6.56
CA VAL A 47 5.99 -5.34 -7.36
C VAL A 47 5.58 -4.86 -8.75
N SER A 48 6.09 -3.70 -9.16
CA SER A 48 5.78 -3.10 -10.47
C SER A 48 6.75 -3.52 -11.56
N SER A 49 8.05 -3.62 -11.23
CA SER A 49 9.06 -4.12 -12.14
C SER A 49 10.27 -4.67 -11.38
N ILE A 50 10.98 -5.56 -12.05
CA ILE A 50 12.27 -6.09 -11.61
C ILE A 50 13.22 -5.99 -12.79
N GLU A 51 14.32 -5.27 -12.60
CA GLU A 51 15.32 -5.04 -13.63
C GLU A 51 16.65 -5.64 -13.19
N VAL A 52 17.29 -6.40 -14.08
CA VAL A 52 18.66 -6.87 -13.85
C VAL A 52 19.61 -5.72 -14.17
N LEU A 53 20.28 -5.18 -13.15
CA LEU A 53 21.29 -4.14 -13.30
C LEU A 53 22.66 -4.71 -13.64
N TYR A 54 22.96 -5.91 -13.12
CA TYR A 54 24.23 -6.59 -13.34
C TYR A 54 24.06 -8.10 -13.30
N SER A 55 24.73 -8.80 -14.21
CA SER A 55 24.89 -10.25 -14.22
C SER A 55 26.27 -10.56 -14.78
N GLY A 56 27.13 -11.22 -14.00
CA GLY A 56 28.50 -11.47 -14.43
C GLY A 56 29.39 -12.06 -13.35
N PRO A 57 30.73 -11.92 -13.52
CA PRO A 57 31.69 -12.34 -12.51
C PRO A 57 31.39 -11.71 -11.14
N PRO A 58 31.69 -12.39 -10.02
CA PRO A 58 31.43 -11.86 -8.69
C PRO A 58 32.15 -10.53 -8.48
N ILE A 59 31.40 -9.50 -8.10
CA ILE A 59 31.91 -8.18 -7.70
C ILE A 59 31.74 -8.00 -6.20
N SER A 60 32.71 -7.35 -5.55
CA SER A 60 32.59 -6.96 -4.15
C SER A 60 31.62 -5.79 -4.07
N VAL A 61 30.67 -5.85 -3.14
CA VAL A 61 29.66 -4.79 -3.00
C VAL A 61 29.79 -4.06 -1.67
N GLY A 62 30.01 -2.74 -1.76
CA GLY A 62 30.19 -1.84 -0.61
C GLY A 62 31.42 -2.19 0.26
N SER A 63 31.39 -1.71 1.51
CA SER A 63 32.39 -1.99 2.55
C SER A 63 32.22 -3.35 3.24
N THR A 64 31.17 -4.09 2.89
CA THR A 64 30.92 -5.44 3.41
C THR A 64 31.71 -6.46 2.61
N ASN A 65 32.21 -7.54 3.24
CA ASN A 65 32.83 -8.68 2.56
C ASN A 65 31.83 -9.52 1.72
N PHE A 66 30.79 -8.90 1.17
CA PHE A 66 29.76 -9.54 0.36
C PHE A 66 30.14 -9.44 -1.12
N THR A 67 30.15 -10.58 -1.79
CA THR A 67 30.33 -10.66 -3.24
C THR A 67 29.00 -10.99 -3.89
N ALA A 68 28.66 -10.27 -4.96
CA ALA A 68 27.44 -10.46 -5.73
C ALA A 68 27.78 -10.79 -7.18
N SER A 69 27.09 -11.77 -7.76
CA SER A 69 27.17 -12.10 -9.19
C SER A 69 25.97 -11.51 -9.95
N TYR A 70 24.93 -11.12 -9.23
CA TYR A 70 23.70 -10.54 -9.77
C TYR A 70 23.28 -9.32 -8.95
N ILE A 71 22.82 -8.28 -9.63
CA ILE A 71 22.20 -7.10 -9.01
C ILE A 71 20.87 -6.86 -9.71
N TYR A 72 19.81 -6.73 -8.92
CA TYR A 72 18.46 -6.43 -9.36
C TYR A 72 18.00 -5.10 -8.77
N LYS A 73 17.14 -4.40 -9.49
CA LYS A 73 16.34 -3.29 -8.99
C LYS A 73 14.89 -3.70 -9.01
N ALA A 74 14.27 -3.79 -7.84
CA ALA A 74 12.85 -4.06 -7.70
C ALA A 74 12.12 -2.76 -7.34
N ASN A 75 11.19 -2.33 -8.19
CA ASN A 75 10.32 -1.19 -7.90
C ASN A 75 9.02 -1.71 -7.30
N ILE A 76 8.76 -1.36 -6.04
CA ILE A 76 7.54 -1.72 -5.34
C ILE A 76 6.64 -0.49 -5.24
N VAL A 77 5.36 -0.68 -5.51
CA VAL A 77 4.33 0.35 -5.40
C VAL A 77 3.51 0.08 -4.15
N LEU A 78 3.41 1.09 -3.31
CA LEU A 78 2.55 1.17 -2.14
C LEU A 78 1.37 2.06 -2.49
N HIS A 79 0.14 1.58 -2.33
CA HIS A 79 -1.05 2.36 -2.64
C HIS A 79 -2.02 2.32 -1.46
N ASN A 80 -2.38 3.49 -0.93
CA ASN A 80 -3.43 3.62 0.07
C ASN A 80 -4.77 3.87 -0.61
N TYR A 81 -5.59 2.84 -0.81
CA TYR A 81 -6.98 3.00 -1.27
C TYR A 81 -7.96 3.29 -0.12
N GLY A 82 -7.46 3.46 1.09
CA GLY A 82 -8.26 3.74 2.26
C GLY A 82 -8.66 5.20 2.38
N THR A 83 -9.67 5.47 3.20
CA THR A 83 -10.12 6.82 3.56
C THR A 83 -9.40 7.40 4.78
N ASP A 84 -8.40 6.70 5.31
CA ASP A 84 -7.56 7.16 6.43
C ASP A 84 -6.11 7.29 5.94
N ASN A 85 -5.38 8.28 6.44
CA ASN A 85 -3.96 8.43 6.13
C ASN A 85 -3.15 7.36 6.88
N ILE A 86 -2.10 6.85 6.23
CA ILE A 86 -1.11 6.02 6.89
C ILE A 86 -0.02 6.97 7.40
N ILE A 87 0.23 6.97 8.71
CA ILE A 87 1.12 7.94 9.39
C ILE A 87 2.45 7.31 9.83
N ASN A 88 2.62 6.02 9.60
CA ASN A 88 3.85 5.32 9.91
C ASN A 88 3.96 4.09 9.03
N LEU A 89 4.88 4.10 8.07
CA LEU A 89 5.14 2.97 7.19
C LEU A 89 6.52 2.39 7.47
N TRP A 90 6.56 1.07 7.55
CA TRP A 90 7.78 0.30 7.69
C TRP A 90 7.77 -0.82 6.67
N TYR A 91 8.95 -1.25 6.23
CA TYR A 91 9.09 -2.51 5.55
C TYR A 91 10.21 -3.33 6.15
N SER A 92 10.12 -4.64 5.99
CA SER A 92 11.21 -5.58 6.21
C SER A 92 11.26 -6.52 5.02
N VAL A 93 12.45 -7.03 4.74
CA VAL A 93 12.63 -8.03 3.68
C VAL A 93 13.17 -9.30 4.32
N TYR A 94 12.55 -10.42 3.96
CA TYR A 94 12.92 -11.75 4.38
C TYR A 94 13.40 -12.57 3.18
N SER A 95 14.52 -13.28 3.37
CA SER A 95 15.04 -14.28 2.43
C SER A 95 15.10 -15.62 3.14
N LEU A 96 14.79 -16.70 2.42
CA LEU A 96 15.01 -18.07 2.88
C LEU A 96 16.49 -18.37 3.13
N ASP A 97 17.39 -17.72 2.39
CA ASP A 97 18.83 -17.81 2.58
C ASP A 97 19.45 -16.40 2.65
N PRO A 98 19.55 -15.81 3.85
CA PRO A 98 20.10 -14.46 4.02
C PRO A 98 21.61 -14.39 3.73
N SER A 99 22.33 -15.52 3.64
CA SER A 99 23.75 -15.52 3.32
C SER A 99 24.05 -15.26 1.83
N LEU A 100 23.02 -15.41 1.00
CA LEU A 100 23.08 -15.28 -0.45
C LEU A 100 22.66 -13.91 -0.97
N ILE A 101 22.03 -13.07 -0.14
CA ILE A 101 21.39 -11.83 -0.57
C ILE A 101 21.81 -10.68 0.35
N SER A 102 22.11 -9.54 -0.25
CA SER A 102 22.20 -8.25 0.42
C SER A 102 21.22 -7.30 -0.24
N ILE A 103 20.54 -6.48 0.54
CA ILE A 103 19.46 -5.61 0.05
C ILE A 103 19.67 -4.23 0.62
N GLY A 104 19.50 -3.21 -0.20
CA GLY A 104 19.54 -1.81 0.20
C GLY A 104 18.47 -0.98 -0.52
N THR A 105 18.28 0.25 -0.05
CA THR A 105 17.41 1.26 -0.67
C THR A 105 18.21 2.30 -1.43
N ASN A 106 17.71 2.70 -2.60
CA ASN A 106 18.38 3.64 -3.47
C ASN A 106 18.12 5.12 -3.14
N ASP A 107 17.51 5.45 -1.99
CA ASP A 107 17.09 6.84 -1.73
C ASP A 107 18.27 7.80 -1.53
N THR A 108 19.50 7.32 -1.30
CA THR A 108 20.68 8.18 -1.09
C THR A 108 22.05 7.60 -1.51
N ALA A 109 22.13 6.44 -2.15
CA ALA A 109 23.41 5.75 -2.29
C ALA A 109 23.62 5.16 -3.69
N ASP A 110 24.85 5.25 -4.21
CA ASP A 110 25.26 4.67 -5.49
C ASP A 110 24.87 3.18 -5.54
N VAL A 111 24.41 2.71 -6.70
CA VAL A 111 23.97 1.31 -6.93
C VAL A 111 25.04 0.29 -6.50
N TYR A 112 26.32 0.68 -6.48
CA TYR A 112 27.46 -0.13 -6.09
C TYR A 112 27.95 0.08 -4.65
N ASP A 113 27.39 1.06 -3.94
CA ASP A 113 27.62 1.32 -2.51
C ASP A 113 26.29 1.61 -1.79
N PRO A 114 25.31 0.68 -1.80
CA PRO A 114 24.10 0.88 -1.04
C PRO A 114 24.45 0.89 0.44
N ILE A 115 24.56 2.09 1.02
CA ILE A 115 24.47 2.25 2.47
C ILE A 115 23.05 1.85 2.83
N ILE A 116 22.89 0.62 3.30
CA ILE A 116 21.92 0.11 4.28
C ILE A 116 21.85 -1.41 4.06
N LEU A 117 22.46 -2.17 4.97
CA LEU A 117 22.20 -3.60 5.13
C LEU A 117 20.75 -3.79 5.56
N ALA A 118 19.85 -4.21 4.67
CA ALA A 118 18.62 -4.85 5.10
C ALA A 118 18.92 -6.31 5.51
N ASN A 119 19.70 -6.42 6.58
CA ASN A 119 19.84 -7.66 7.32
C ASN A 119 18.68 -7.70 8.33
N THR A 120 17.54 -8.27 7.94
CA THR A 120 16.37 -8.56 8.81
C THR A 120 15.75 -7.36 9.57
N GLY A 121 16.17 -6.13 9.27
CA GLY A 121 15.76 -4.93 10.00
C GLY A 121 14.40 -4.38 9.56
N LEU A 122 13.76 -3.64 10.45
CA LEU A 122 12.61 -2.79 10.11
C LEU A 122 13.13 -1.47 9.56
N HIS A 123 12.84 -1.18 8.30
CA HIS A 123 13.23 0.05 7.63
C HIS A 123 12.04 1.00 7.57
N ARG A 124 12.28 2.26 7.96
CA ARG A 124 11.26 3.30 7.91
C ARG A 124 11.09 3.77 6.49
N LEU A 125 9.85 3.82 6.03
CA LEU A 125 9.47 4.48 4.79
C LEU A 125 9.17 5.95 5.06
N PRO A 126 9.08 6.79 4.02
CA PRO A 126 8.47 8.11 4.11
C PRO A 126 7.29 8.16 5.07
N ASP A 127 7.29 9.18 5.91
CA ASP A 127 6.54 9.25 7.16
C ASP A 127 5.02 9.12 7.01
N SER A 128 4.47 9.34 5.81
CA SER A 128 3.05 9.12 5.57
C SER A 128 2.72 8.77 4.11
N LEU A 129 1.56 8.13 3.94
CA LEU A 129 0.90 7.90 2.65
C LEU A 129 -0.55 8.37 2.77
N ASN A 130 -0.89 9.44 2.05
CA ASN A 130 -2.22 10.03 2.11
C ASN A 130 -3.26 9.16 1.42
N GLN A 131 -4.53 9.52 1.58
CA GLN A 131 -5.66 8.86 0.91
C GLN A 131 -5.49 8.90 -0.61
N ASN A 132 -5.70 7.74 -1.24
CA ASN A 132 -5.55 7.53 -2.69
C ASN A 132 -4.18 7.90 -3.24
N GLU A 133 -3.16 7.97 -2.38
CA GLU A 133 -1.79 8.22 -2.78
C GLU A 133 -1.10 6.89 -3.10
N ALA A 134 -0.29 6.91 -4.15
CA ALA A 134 0.61 5.83 -4.50
C ALA A 134 2.06 6.32 -4.40
N LYS A 135 2.92 5.48 -3.84
CA LYS A 135 4.34 5.75 -3.72
C LYS A 135 5.18 4.58 -4.20
N VAL A 136 6.26 4.89 -4.92
CA VAL A 136 7.22 3.90 -5.39
C VAL A 136 8.41 3.87 -4.44
N ILE A 137 8.84 2.66 -4.09
CA ILE A 137 10.09 2.40 -3.39
C ILE A 137 10.97 1.53 -4.30
N SER A 138 12.24 1.88 -4.42
CA SER A 138 13.20 1.09 -5.21
C SER A 138 14.15 0.36 -4.26
N LEU A 139 14.09 -0.96 -4.30
CA LEU A 139 15.02 -1.84 -3.61
C LEU A 139 16.10 -2.31 -4.58
N VAL A 140 17.35 -2.21 -4.16
CA VAL A 140 18.48 -2.82 -4.87
C VAL A 140 18.80 -4.13 -4.15
N ILE A 141 18.74 -5.22 -4.90
CA ILE A 141 18.87 -6.60 -4.39
C ILE A 141 20.10 -7.20 -5.03
N MET A 142 21.08 -7.54 -4.21
CA MET A 142 22.37 -8.08 -4.64
C MET A 142 22.43 -9.53 -4.22
N SER A 143 22.78 -10.42 -5.15
CA SER A 143 22.82 -11.83 -4.87
C SER A 143 24.03 -12.54 -5.43
N LYS A 144 24.47 -13.57 -4.71
CA LYS A 144 25.47 -14.55 -5.17
C LYS A 144 24.93 -15.47 -6.27
N LYS A 145 23.61 -15.61 -6.37
CA LYS A 145 22.93 -16.50 -7.32
C LYS A 145 21.84 -15.76 -8.08
N ASP A 146 21.42 -16.36 -9.19
CA ASP A 146 20.25 -15.90 -9.91
C ASP A 146 19.00 -16.11 -9.02
N LEU A 147 18.24 -15.03 -8.78
CA LEU A 147 17.05 -15.04 -7.94
C LEU A 147 15.79 -15.34 -8.75
N ALA A 148 15.82 -15.14 -10.07
CA ALA A 148 14.67 -15.33 -10.95
C ALA A 148 14.21 -16.79 -11.03
N ASN A 149 15.05 -17.74 -10.60
CA ASN A 149 14.85 -19.15 -10.86
C ASN A 149 14.60 -20.02 -9.63
N ASN A 150 14.67 -19.53 -8.39
CA ASN A 150 14.40 -20.38 -7.20
C ASN A 150 14.40 -19.70 -5.81
N ASN A 151 14.53 -18.37 -5.70
CA ASN A 151 14.65 -17.73 -4.39
C ASN A 151 13.48 -16.79 -4.10
N VAL A 152 12.59 -17.25 -3.22
CA VAL A 152 11.50 -16.42 -2.71
C VAL A 152 12.07 -15.37 -1.78
N LEU A 153 11.93 -14.10 -2.18
CA LEU A 153 12.24 -12.94 -1.37
C LEU A 153 10.92 -12.29 -0.97
N ILE A 154 10.60 -12.28 0.32
CA ILE A 154 9.33 -11.77 0.83
C ILE A 154 9.52 -10.36 1.36
N LEU A 155 8.77 -9.41 0.80
CA LEU A 155 8.63 -8.07 1.33
C LEU A 155 7.42 -8.02 2.26
N THR A 156 7.64 -7.62 3.50
CA THR A 156 6.57 -7.31 4.45
C THR A 156 6.51 -5.80 4.63
N VAL A 157 5.35 -5.19 4.37
CA VAL A 157 5.09 -3.78 4.61
C VAL A 157 4.07 -3.64 5.72
N ARG A 158 4.39 -2.82 6.72
CA ARG A 158 3.52 -2.52 7.86
C ARG A 158 3.17 -1.04 7.87
N GLY A 159 1.88 -0.75 7.79
CA GLY A 159 1.33 0.59 7.94
C GLY A 159 0.58 0.76 9.26
N ILE A 160 0.74 1.91 9.91
CA ILE A 160 -0.12 2.37 11.01
C ILE A 160 -0.96 3.54 10.51
N TYR A 161 -2.28 3.40 10.58
CA TYR A 161 -3.24 4.44 10.21
C TYR A 161 -3.35 5.52 11.29
N SER A 162 -3.84 6.70 10.93
CA SER A 162 -4.02 7.84 11.85
C SER A 162 -4.90 7.56 13.08
N ASN A 163 -5.68 6.48 13.04
CA ASN A 163 -6.52 6.00 14.14
C ASN A 163 -5.84 4.91 15.01
N ASN A 164 -4.53 4.70 14.84
CA ASN A 164 -3.70 3.68 15.49
C ASN A 164 -3.96 2.22 15.08
N GLU A 165 -4.78 1.97 14.08
CA GLU A 165 -4.90 0.63 13.51
C GLU A 165 -3.68 0.25 12.66
N LYS A 166 -3.42 -1.05 12.59
CA LYS A 166 -2.23 -1.61 11.94
C LYS A 166 -2.66 -2.53 10.81
N GLN A 167 -2.01 -2.40 9.67
CA GLN A 167 -2.13 -3.34 8.56
C GLN A 167 -0.74 -3.81 8.16
N GLU A 168 -0.65 -5.11 7.89
CA GLU A 168 0.55 -5.75 7.35
C GLU A 168 0.19 -6.39 6.01
N VAL A 169 1.05 -6.20 5.02
CA VAL A 169 0.89 -6.74 3.67
C VAL A 169 2.20 -7.41 3.28
N GLN A 170 2.11 -8.65 2.84
CA GLN A 170 3.26 -9.43 2.39
C GLN A 170 3.17 -9.67 0.90
N VAL A 171 4.29 -9.52 0.20
CA VAL A 171 4.38 -9.67 -1.25
C VAL A 171 5.68 -10.39 -1.59
N SER A 172 5.61 -11.36 -2.50
CA SER A 172 6.82 -11.98 -3.06
C SER A 172 7.44 -11.04 -4.08
N ILE A 173 8.74 -10.79 -3.97
CA ILE A 173 9.51 -10.01 -4.95
C ILE A 173 9.87 -10.87 -6.15
N PHE A 174 10.29 -12.11 -5.93
CA PHE A 174 10.56 -13.09 -7.00
C PHE A 174 9.62 -14.27 -6.79
N GLU A 175 8.93 -14.70 -7.86
CA GLU A 175 8.05 -15.87 -7.90
C GLU A 175 8.66 -16.97 -8.77
#